data_AF-A0AAV6K0N6-F1
#
_entry.id   AF-A0AAV6K0N6-F1
#
_cell.length_a   1.000
_cell.length_b   1.000
_cell.length_c   1.000
_cell.angle_alpha   90.00
_cell.angle_beta   90.00
_cell.angle_gamma   90.00
#
_symmetry.space_group_name_H-M   'P 1'
#
loop_
_entity.id
_entity.type
_entity.pdbx_description
1 polymer ?
#
loop_
_entity_poly.entity_id
_entity_poly.type
_entity_poly.pdbx_seq_one_letter_code
_entity_poly.pdbx_strand_id
1 'polypeptide(L)' 'MWMGLAIRSVGVATVGGLIMGANGEWVGFQRKIGSNSVLGAELWALRDGLKLALDLSLLDIEVEMDAMQATYH' A
#
# COMPACT_ATOMS: atom_id res chain seq x y z
N MET A 1 -2.05 4.80 -19.75
CA MET A 1 -0.86 4.01 -19.33
C MET A 1 -1.15 3.64 -17.90
N TRP A 2 -1.43 2.38 -17.62
CA TRP A 2 -1.96 1.95 -16.33
C TRP A 2 -0.84 1.93 -15.28
N MET A 3 -1.07 2.58 -14.15
CA MET A 3 -0.14 2.66 -13.02
C MET A 3 -0.68 1.77 -11.90
N GLY A 4 0.18 1.03 -11.20
CA GLY A 4 -0.23 0.04 -10.20
C GLY A 4 0.31 0.36 -8.80
N LEU A 5 -0.54 0.31 -7.78
CA LEU A 5 -0.17 0.36 -6.36
C LEU A 5 -0.41 -1.02 -5.74
N ALA A 6 0.64 -1.69 -5.30
CA ALA A 6 0.55 -2.94 -4.55
C ALA A 6 0.79 -2.68 -3.06
N ILE A 7 -0.17 -3.02 -2.21
CA ILE A 7 -0.10 -2.82 -0.75
C ILE A 7 0.16 -4.15 -0.05
N ARG A 8 1.12 -4.16 0.89
CA ARG A 8 1.43 -5.36 1.69
C ARG A 8 1.70 -5.01 3.15
N SER A 9 1.12 -5.79 4.05
CA SER A 9 1.51 -5.77 5.46
C SER A 9 2.73 -6.68 5.69
N VAL A 10 3.72 -6.18 6.42
CA VAL A 10 4.91 -6.96 6.82
C VAL A 10 4.82 -7.16 8.33
N GLY A 11 3.91 -8.05 8.72
CA GLY A 11 3.63 -8.37 10.13
C GLY A 11 2.83 -7.28 10.87
N VAL A 12 2.79 -7.42 12.21
CA VAL A 12 1.93 -6.61 13.09
C VAL A 12 2.45 -5.18 13.30
N ALA A 13 3.75 -4.94 13.12
CA ALA A 13 4.38 -3.66 13.51
C ALA A 13 4.64 -2.68 12.35
N THR A 14 4.69 -3.17 11.11
CA THR A 14 5.14 -2.40 9.94
C THR A 14 4.25 -2.70 8.73
N VAL A 15 4.00 -1.68 7.92
CA VAL A 15 3.25 -1.80 6.67
C VAL A 15 3.96 -1.06 5.55
N GLY A 16 3.69 -1.42 4.30
CA GLY A 16 4.24 -0.73 3.15
C GLY A 16 3.55 -1.09 1.84
N GLY A 17 4.19 -0.69 0.75
CA GLY A 17 3.72 -0.97 -0.59
C GLY A 17 4.68 -0.48 -1.66
N LEU A 18 4.31 -0.76 -2.90
CA LEU A 18 5.05 -0.41 -4.12
C LEU A 18 4.11 0.29 -5.09
N ILE A 19 4.55 1.41 -5.64
CA ILE A 19 3.88 2.09 -6.76
C ILE A 19 4.73 1.91 -8.00
N MET A 20 4.14 1.39 -9.07
CA MET A 20 4.71 1.35 -10.39
C MET A 20 4.26 2.59 -11.17
N GLY A 21 5.24 3.42 -11.50
CA GLY A 21 5.07 4.57 -12.35
C GLY A 21 4.89 4.19 -13.83
N ALA A 22 4.55 5.16 -14.66
CA ALA A 22 4.14 4.88 -16.03
C ALA A 22 5.31 4.29 -16.81
N ASN A 23 6.53 4.78 -16.60
CA ASN A 23 7.71 4.35 -17.35
C ASN A 23 8.34 3.07 -16.78
N GLY A 24 7.63 2.36 -15.90
CA GLY A 24 8.11 1.14 -15.25
C GLY A 24 9.01 1.39 -14.05
N GLU A 25 9.12 2.63 -13.56
CA GLU A 25 9.79 2.94 -12.30
C GLU A 25 9.01 2.41 -11.10
N TRP A 26 9.70 1.93 -10.07
CA TRP A 26 9.08 1.43 -8.85
C TRP A 26 9.47 2.31 -7.66
N VAL A 27 8.49 2.80 -6.92
CA VAL A 27 8.68 3.57 -5.68
C VAL A 27 8.05 2.83 -4.51
N GLY A 28 8.88 2.44 -3.55
CA GLY A 28 8.44 1.76 -2.34
C GLY A 28 8.24 2.71 -1.17
N PHE A 29 7.31 2.36 -0.27
CA PHE A 29 7.11 3.05 1.00
C PHE A 29 6.95 2.05 2.15
N GLN A 30 7.30 2.49 3.35
CA GLN A 30 7.10 1.73 4.58
C GLN A 30 6.80 2.65 5.76
N ARG A 31 5.98 2.17 6.71
CA ARG A 31 5.62 2.85 7.94
C ARG A 31 5.62 1.88 9.11
N LYS A 32 6.18 2.29 10.24
CA LYS A 32 5.90 1.71 11.56
C LYS A 32 4.59 2.27 12.10
N ILE A 33 3.67 1.39 12.48
CA ILE A 33 2.29 1.74 12.89
C ILE A 33 1.92 1.22 14.26
N GLY A 34 2.66 0.24 14.80
CA GLY A 34 2.31 -0.40 16.08
C GLY A 34 0.88 -0.93 16.12
N SER A 35 0.28 -1.22 14.95
CA SER A 35 -1.13 -1.59 14.82
C SER A 35 -1.39 -2.94 15.47
N ASN A 36 -2.51 -3.08 16.17
CA ASN A 36 -2.94 -4.36 16.74
C ASN A 36 -3.88 -5.14 15.81
N SER A 37 -4.16 -4.63 14.60
CA SER A 37 -4.97 -5.33 13.60
C SER A 37 -4.37 -5.25 12.20
N VAL A 38 -4.53 -6.35 11.46
CA VAL A 38 -4.15 -6.48 10.05
C VAL A 38 -4.89 -5.45 9.20
N LEU A 39 -6.22 -5.36 9.35
CA LEU A 39 -7.04 -4.38 8.62
C LEU A 39 -6.59 -2.94 8.91
N GLY A 40 -6.30 -2.62 10.17
CA GLY A 40 -5.73 -1.32 10.52
C GLY A 40 -4.43 -1.06 9.78
N ALA A 41 -3.51 -2.04 9.79
CA ALA A 41 -2.25 -1.92 9.08
C ALA A 41 -2.44 -1.64 7.58
N GLU A 42 -3.28 -2.42 6.91
CA GLU A 42 -3.60 -2.26 5.49
C GLU A 42 -4.19 -0.89 5.16
N LEU A 43 -5.12 -0.37 5.97
CA LEU A 43 -5.68 0.98 5.79
C LEU A 43 -4.61 2.07 5.94
N TRP A 44 -3.65 1.89 6.86
CA TRP A 44 -2.52 2.80 7.00
C TRP A 44 -1.60 2.77 5.77
N ALA A 45 -1.30 1.60 5.20
CA ALA A 45 -0.54 1.52 3.96
C ALA A 45 -1.31 2.06 2.76
N LEU A 46 -2.61 1.81 2.64
CA LEU A 46 -3.43 2.39 1.57
C LEU A 46 -3.36 3.91 1.60
N ARG A 47 -3.57 4.51 2.76
CA ARG A 47 -3.50 5.96 2.90
C ARG A 47 -2.11 6.50 2.53
N ASP A 48 -1.05 5.81 2.93
CA ASP A 48 0.32 6.22 2.60
C ASP A 48 0.64 6.06 1.11
N GLY A 49 0.20 4.97 0.49
CA GLY A 49 0.33 4.74 -0.95
C GLY A 49 -0.43 5.78 -1.77
N LEU A 50 -1.66 6.13 -1.38
CA LEU A 50 -2.44 7.20 -2.04
C LEU A 50 -1.78 8.57 -1.87
N LYS A 51 -1.20 8.87 -0.70
CA LYS A 51 -0.45 10.10 -0.48
C LYS A 51 0.79 10.16 -1.37
N LEU A 52 1.56 9.08 -1.44
CA LEU A 52 2.73 8.99 -2.31
C LEU A 52 2.33 9.13 -3.79
N ALA A 53 1.23 8.51 -4.22
CA ALA A 53 0.70 8.68 -5.56
C ALA A 53 0.38 10.15 -5.87
N LEU A 54 -0.28 10.84 -4.94
CA LEU A 54 -0.60 12.27 -5.07
C LEU A 54 0.67 13.12 -5.13
N ASP A 55 1.66 12.85 -4.27
CA ASP A 55 2.95 13.56 -4.27
C ASP A 55 3.71 13.36 -5.59
N LEU A 56 3.55 12.20 -6.22
CA LEU A 56 4.06 11.87 -7.56
C LEU A 56 3.18 12.39 -8.70
N SER A 57 2.10 13.11 -8.40
CA SER A 57 1.11 13.61 -9.39
C SER A 57 0.44 12.50 -10.21
N LEU A 58 0.27 11.32 -9.62
CA LEU A 58 -0.40 10.18 -10.22
C LEU A 58 -1.89 10.23 -9.88
N LEU A 59 -2.71 10.58 -10.88
CA LEU A 59 -4.16 10.76 -10.71
C LEU A 59 -4.98 9.56 -11.16
N ASP A 60 -4.37 8.60 -11.86
CA ASP A 60 -5.00 7.39 -12.39
C ASP A 60 -4.18 6.17 -11.96
N ILE A 61 -4.48 5.67 -10.76
CA ILE A 61 -3.79 4.54 -10.14
C ILE A 61 -4.75 3.38 -9.90
N GLU A 62 -4.35 2.19 -10.34
CA GLU A 62 -5.01 0.93 -9.99
C GLU A 62 -4.43 0.43 -8.68
N VAL A 63 -5.29 0.17 -7.69
CA VAL A 63 -4.86 -0.28 -6.37
C VAL A 63 -5.12 -1.77 -6.25
N GLU A 64 -4.05 -2.53 -6.12
CA GLU A 64 -4.06 -3.95 -5.78
C GLU A 64 -3.75 -4.11 -4.29
N MET A 65 -4.73 -4.63 -3.55
CA MET A 65 -4.56 -5.02 -2.16
C MET A 65 -4.64 -6.54 -2.12
N ASP A 66 -3.63 -7.18 -1.54
CA ASP A 66 -3.73 -8.59 -1.19
C ASP A 66 -4.88 -8.69 -0.18
N ALA A 67 -6.01 -9.26 -0.59
CA ALA A 67 -7.18 -9.39 0.26
C ALA A 67 -6.85 -10.42 1.33
N MET A 68 -6.22 -9.97 2.42
CA MET A 68 -5.86 -10.86 3.51
C MET A 68 -7.16 -11.43 4.09
N GLN A 69 -7.41 -12.71 3.78
CA GLN A 69 -8.51 -13.46 4.33
C GLN A 69 -8.30 -13.50 5.85
N ALA A 70 -9.04 -12.68 6.59
CA ALA A 70 -9.08 -12.72 8.04
C ALA A 70 -9.81 -14.00 8.46
N THR A 71 -9.09 -15.12 8.50
CA THR A 71 -9.62 -16.37 9.04
C THR A 71 -9.76 -16.20 10.55
N TYR A 72 -10.99 -15.93 11.02
CA TYR A 72 -11.34 -16.14 12.42
C TYR A 72 -11.21 -17.64 12.71
N HIS A 73 -10.31 -18.00 13.62
CA HIS A 73 -10.29 -19.31 14.27
C HIS A 73 -11.07 -19.23 15.59
#